data_AF-A0A952FWH0-F1
#
_entry.id   AF-A0A952FWH0-F1
#
_cell.length_a   1.000
_cell.length_b   1.000
_cell.length_c   1.000
_cell.angle_alpha   90.00
_cell.angle_beta   90.00
_cell.angle_gamma   90.00
#
_symmetry.space_group_name_H-M   'P 1'
#
loop_
_entity.id
_entity.type
_entity.pdbx_description
1 polymer ?
#
loop_
_entity_poly.entity_id
_entity_poly.type
_entity_poly.pdbx_seq_one_letter_code
_entity_poly.pdbx_strand_id
1 'polypeptide(L)'
;MDFSGIGISSLSEIQPFITQSGADSVISFVYNGTAESITLKGVVPSQLTSSNFIFYTSTTPFSGVVATANADVLFGGAGNDTLNGGTGSDTLVGGAGNDVFAFTTRGFGIDTIRDFT
;
A
#
# COMPACT_ATOMS: atom_id res chain seq x y z
N MET A 1 -10.41 11.90 -2.63
CA MET A 1 -9.17 11.55 -3.36
C MET A 1 -9.38 10.22 -4.03
N ASP A 2 -8.82 10.02 -5.23
CA ASP A 2 -9.04 8.81 -6.00
C ASP A 2 -7.84 7.86 -5.86
N PHE A 3 -8.10 6.69 -5.29
CA PHE A 3 -7.17 5.58 -5.16
C PHE A 3 -7.54 4.39 -6.05
N SER A 4 -8.64 4.48 -6.80
CA SER A 4 -9.07 3.41 -7.69
C SER A 4 -8.08 3.08 -8.80
N GLY A 5 -7.14 3.98 -9.10
CA GLY A 5 -6.06 3.74 -10.07
C GLY A 5 -4.84 2.98 -9.53
N ILE A 6 -4.72 2.77 -8.21
CA ILE A 6 -3.50 2.25 -7.57
C ILE A 6 -3.74 1.08 -6.62
N GLY A 7 -4.87 0.39 -6.76
CA GLY A 7 -5.13 -0.89 -6.08
C GLY A 7 -5.59 -0.78 -4.63
N ILE A 8 -5.43 0.38 -3.98
CA ILE A 8 -5.81 0.57 -2.57
C ILE A 8 -7.34 0.46 -2.42
N SER A 9 -7.78 -0.51 -1.65
CA SER A 9 -9.20 -0.88 -1.53
C SER A 9 -9.85 -0.36 -0.23
N SER A 10 -9.04 0.08 0.73
CA SER A 10 -9.54 0.52 2.04
C SER A 10 -8.66 1.57 2.72
N LEU A 11 -9.26 2.31 3.67
CA LEU A 11 -8.50 3.27 4.49
C LEU A 11 -7.47 2.58 5.39
N SER A 12 -7.75 1.35 5.83
CA SER A 12 -6.86 0.56 6.68
C SER A 12 -5.52 0.24 5.99
N GLU A 13 -5.52 0.02 4.68
CA GLU A 13 -4.30 -0.23 3.91
C GLU A 13 -3.34 0.96 3.94
N ILE A 14 -3.87 2.19 3.90
CA ILE A 14 -3.05 3.40 3.88
C ILE A 14 -2.81 4.02 5.27
N GLN A 15 -3.55 3.58 6.29
CA GLN A 15 -3.49 4.15 7.63
C GLN A 15 -2.07 4.20 8.23
N PRO A 16 -1.22 3.17 8.07
CA PRO A 16 0.17 3.22 8.55
C PRO A 16 1.05 4.26 7.86
N PHE A 17 0.62 4.76 6.69
CA PHE A 17 1.37 5.69 5.85
C PHE A 17 0.85 7.13 5.97
N ILE A 18 -0.18 7.36 6.78
CA ILE A 18 -0.70 8.70 7.09
C ILE A 18 0.05 9.28 8.29
N THR A 19 0.59 10.48 8.12
CA THR A 19 1.18 11.31 9.18
C THR A 19 0.47 12.66 9.26
N GLN A 20 0.50 13.30 10.43
CA GLN A 20 0.02 14.67 10.59
C GLN A 20 1.18 15.66 10.48
N SER A 21 1.03 16.70 9.66
CA SER A 21 1.96 17.83 9.58
C SER A 21 1.22 19.13 9.83
N GLY A 22 1.30 19.64 11.05
CA GLY A 22 0.51 20.81 11.47
C GLY A 22 -1.00 20.53 11.35
N ALA A 23 -1.67 21.26 10.46
CA ALA A 23 -3.09 21.09 10.16
C ALA A 23 -3.36 20.14 8.97
N ASP A 24 -2.31 19.56 8.38
CA ASP A 24 -2.40 18.75 7.16
C ASP A 24 -2.22 17.26 7.48
N SER A 25 -2.75 16.41 6.60
CA SER A 25 -2.45 14.97 6.55
C SER A 25 -1.51 14.71 5.40
N VAL A 26 -0.47 13.94 5.62
CA VAL A 26 0.51 13.56 4.60
C VAL A 26 0.51 12.04 4.49
N ILE A 27 0.16 11.54 3.31
CA ILE A 27 0.29 10.13 2.95
C ILE A 27 1.63 9.99 2.23
N SER A 28 2.53 9.16 2.76
CA SER A 28 3.84 8.94 2.15
C SER A 28 4.20 7.46 2.11
N PHE A 29 4.59 6.98 0.95
CA PHE A 29 5.08 5.63 0.72
C PHE A 29 6.08 5.63 -0.43
N VAL A 30 6.88 4.57 -0.54
CA VAL A 30 7.79 4.40 -1.68
C VAL A 30 7.15 3.40 -2.63
N TYR A 31 7.06 3.73 -3.91
CA TYR A 31 6.52 2.85 -4.94
C TYR A 31 7.51 2.77 -6.11
N ASN A 32 7.94 1.56 -6.44
CA ASN A 32 8.88 1.30 -7.53
C ASN A 32 10.16 2.16 -7.43
N GLY A 33 10.72 2.27 -6.22
CA GLY A 33 11.90 3.04 -5.87
C GLY A 33 11.70 4.55 -5.75
N THR A 34 10.48 5.05 -5.97
CA THR A 34 10.18 6.49 -5.93
C THR A 34 9.35 6.82 -4.70
N ALA A 35 9.80 7.82 -3.92
CA ALA A 35 9.02 8.33 -2.80
C ALA A 35 7.82 9.12 -3.32
N GLU A 36 6.63 8.60 -3.06
CA GLU A 36 5.36 9.23 -3.37
C GLU A 36 4.84 9.93 -2.12
N SER A 37 4.35 11.16 -2.28
CA SER A 37 3.75 11.90 -1.19
C SER A 37 2.55 12.70 -1.64
N ILE A 38 1.50 12.63 -0.83
CA ILE A 38 0.24 13.32 -1.03
C ILE A 38 -0.05 14.11 0.24
N THR A 39 -0.31 15.41 0.11
CA THR A 39 -0.70 16.27 1.23
C THR A 39 -2.15 16.72 1.09
N LEU A 40 -2.95 16.45 2.13
CA LEU A 40 -4.31 16.96 2.30
C LEU A 40 -4.25 18.21 3.19
N LYS A 41 -4.39 19.38 2.56
CA LYS A 41 -4.28 20.67 3.24
C LYS A 41 -5.49 20.94 4.16
N GLY A 42 -5.21 21.28 5.41
CA GLY A 42 -6.23 21.64 6.41
C GLY A 42 -7.10 20.48 6.87
N VAL A 43 -6.68 19.24 6.63
CA VAL A 43 -7.35 18.02 7.09
C VAL A 43 -6.38 17.26 7.98
N VAL A 44 -6.71 17.03 9.25
CA VAL A 44 -5.88 16.21 10.14
C VAL A 44 -6.26 14.72 10.03
N PRO A 45 -5.36 13.77 10.34
CA PRO A 45 -5.63 12.35 10.12
C PRO A 45 -6.88 11.81 10.83
N SER A 46 -7.22 12.35 12.00
CA SER A 46 -8.42 11.96 12.75
C SER A 46 -9.74 12.34 12.07
N GLN A 47 -9.70 13.23 11.06
CA GLN A 47 -10.86 13.59 10.24
C GLN A 47 -11.03 12.68 9.03
N LEU A 48 -10.05 11.81 8.74
CA LEU A 48 -10.12 10.90 7.60
C LEU A 48 -11.03 9.72 7.93
N THR A 49 -11.94 9.48 7.00
CA THR A 49 -12.88 8.37 6.99
C THR A 49 -12.87 7.74 5.60
N SER A 50 -13.39 6.52 5.47
CA SER A 50 -13.51 5.87 4.15
C SER A 50 -14.30 6.69 3.14
N SER A 51 -15.19 7.59 3.59
CA SER A 51 -15.99 8.47 2.71
C SER A 51 -15.18 9.58 2.02
N ASN A 52 -13.96 9.86 2.49
CA ASN A 52 -13.10 10.89 1.90
C ASN A 52 -12.37 10.40 0.63
N PHE A 53 -12.46 9.11 0.34
CA PHE A 53 -11.69 8.43 -0.70
C PHE A 53 -12.60 7.66 -1.65
N ILE A 54 -12.18 7.58 -2.90
CA ILE A 54 -12.70 6.64 -3.88
C ILE A 54 -11.69 5.49 -3.89
N PHE A 55 -12.08 4.33 -3.39
CA PHE A 55 -11.21 3.16 -3.33
C PHE A 55 -11.33 2.29 -4.58
N TYR A 56 -10.30 1.48 -4.80
CA TYR A 56 -10.37 0.40 -5.76
C TYR A 56 -11.41 -0.63 -5.33
N THR A 57 -12.26 -1.05 -6.26
CA THR A 57 -13.39 -1.96 -5.99
C THR A 57 -13.36 -3.23 -6.82
N SER A 58 -12.41 -3.35 -7.75
CA SER A 58 -12.25 -4.60 -8.51
C SER A 58 -11.70 -5.67 -7.58
N THR A 59 -12.25 -6.88 -7.67
CA THR A 59 -11.74 -8.07 -6.96
C THR A 59 -10.96 -8.99 -7.90
N THR A 60 -10.58 -8.49 -9.07
CA THR A 60 -9.77 -9.24 -10.04
C THR A 60 -8.39 -9.48 -9.44
N PRO A 61 -7.92 -10.73 -9.33
CA PRO A 61 -6.61 -11.03 -8.77
C PRO A 61 -5.49 -10.19 -9.38
N PHE A 62 -4.80 -9.45 -8.52
CA PHE A 62 -3.56 -8.78 -8.82
C PHE A 62 -2.40 -9.74 -8.63
N SER A 63 -1.53 -9.84 -9.63
CA SER A 63 -0.26 -10.55 -9.53
C SER A 63 0.85 -9.54 -9.74
N GLY A 64 1.28 -8.91 -8.65
CA GLY A 64 2.28 -7.85 -8.66
C GLY A 64 3.67 -8.35 -8.32
N VAL A 65 4.65 -7.92 -9.11
CA VAL A 65 6.06 -7.98 -8.73
C VAL A 65 6.57 -6.55 -8.74
N VAL A 66 7.01 -6.04 -7.59
CA VAL A 66 7.93 -4.89 -7.56
C VAL A 66 9.31 -5.51 -7.51
N ALA A 67 10.17 -5.19 -8.47
CA ALA A 67 11.48 -5.84 -8.62
C ALA A 67 12.60 -4.79 -8.56
N THR A 68 12.47 -3.81 -7.66
CA THR A 68 13.57 -2.90 -7.40
C THR A 68 14.46 -3.47 -6.30
N ALA A 69 15.54 -2.78 -5.94
CA ALA A 69 16.36 -3.11 -4.77
C ALA A 69 16.09 -2.14 -3.60
N ASN A 70 15.07 -1.28 -3.74
CA ASN A 70 14.70 -0.29 -2.75
C ASN A 70 13.72 -0.88 -1.73
N ALA A 71 13.40 -0.09 -0.70
CA ALA A 71 12.32 -0.44 0.22
C ALA A 71 11.00 0.08 -0.35
N ASP A 72 10.23 -0.80 -1.00
CA ASP A 72 8.97 -0.46 -1.67
C ASP A 72 7.75 -0.80 -0.81
N VAL A 73 6.61 -0.20 -1.15
CA VAL A 73 5.28 -0.56 -0.63
C VAL A 73 4.44 -1.10 -1.77
N LEU A 74 3.94 -2.32 -1.61
CA LEU A 74 3.08 -3.00 -2.57
C LEU A 74 1.72 -3.28 -1.95
N PHE A 75 0.67 -2.81 -2.62
CA PHE A 75 -0.73 -3.03 -2.25
C PHE A 75 -1.34 -4.08 -3.20
N GLY A 76 -1.88 -5.17 -2.66
CA GLY A 76 -2.65 -6.17 -3.40
C GLY A 76 -4.03 -5.62 -3.76
N GLY A 77 -4.72 -5.13 -2.74
CA GLY A 77 -6.02 -4.47 -2.88
C GLY A 77 -7.14 -5.42 -2.50
N ALA A 78 -8.19 -5.48 -3.32
CA ALA A 78 -9.25 -6.46 -3.14
C ALA A 78 -9.08 -7.60 -4.14
N GLY A 79 -9.38 -8.82 -3.73
CA GLY A 79 -9.16 -10.02 -4.54
C GLY A 79 -8.26 -11.03 -3.84
N ASN A 80 -8.00 -12.16 -4.49
CA ASN A 80 -7.00 -13.11 -4.00
C ASN A 80 -5.70 -12.83 -4.74
N ASP A 81 -4.82 -12.05 -4.13
CA ASP A 81 -3.68 -11.47 -4.83
C ASP A 81 -2.41 -12.30 -4.61
N THR A 82 -1.44 -12.12 -5.51
CA THR A 82 -0.08 -12.66 -5.34
C THR A 82 0.90 -11.51 -5.35
N LEU A 83 1.55 -11.28 -4.22
CA LEU A 83 2.49 -10.17 -3.99
C LEU A 83 3.91 -10.71 -3.89
N ASN A 84 4.82 -10.12 -4.67
CA ASN A 84 6.26 -10.39 -4.59
C ASN A 84 7.01 -9.05 -4.53
N GLY A 85 7.65 -8.78 -3.39
CA GLY A 85 8.46 -7.58 -3.16
C GLY A 85 9.80 -7.55 -3.92
N GLY A 86 10.22 -8.70 -4.45
CA GLY A 86 11.48 -8.79 -5.18
C GLY A 86 12.68 -8.82 -4.24
N THR A 87 13.52 -7.80 -4.29
CA THR A 87 14.70 -7.64 -3.43
C THR A 87 14.62 -6.31 -2.71
N GLY A 88 15.09 -6.21 -1.47
CA GLY A 88 15.06 -4.94 -0.77
C GLY A 88 14.48 -5.13 0.62
N SER A 89 13.81 -4.12 1.15
CA SER A 89 13.12 -4.27 2.43
C SER A 89 11.71 -3.72 2.26
N ASP A 90 10.82 -4.57 1.79
CA ASP A 90 9.54 -4.15 1.27
C ASP A 90 8.45 -4.21 2.33
N THR A 91 7.39 -3.43 2.13
CA THR A 91 6.14 -3.55 2.87
C THR A 91 5.07 -4.09 1.93
N LEU A 92 4.59 -5.29 2.21
CA LEU A 92 3.56 -5.96 1.41
C LEU A 92 2.24 -5.89 2.17
N VAL A 93 1.23 -5.29 1.54
CA VAL A 93 -0.13 -5.09 2.09
C VAL A 93 -1.06 -5.92 1.21
N GLY A 94 -1.58 -7.04 1.73
CA GLY A 94 -2.44 -7.95 0.95
C GLY A 94 -3.76 -7.27 0.60
N GLY A 95 -4.38 -6.64 1.60
CA GLY A 95 -5.71 -6.07 1.49
C GLY A 95 -6.80 -7.12 1.75
N ALA A 96 -7.89 -7.07 0.99
CA ALA A 96 -9.06 -7.91 1.20
C ALA A 96 -9.06 -9.14 0.29
N GLY A 97 -8.89 -10.32 0.87
CA GLY A 97 -9.08 -11.61 0.21
C GLY A 97 -8.10 -12.65 0.73
N ASN A 98 -7.85 -13.71 -0.05
CA ASN A 98 -6.87 -14.73 0.30
C ASN A 98 -5.59 -14.52 -0.51
N ASP A 99 -4.65 -13.81 0.10
CA ASP A 99 -3.44 -13.38 -0.58
C ASP A 99 -2.26 -14.35 -0.40
N VAL A 100 -1.37 -14.35 -1.38
CA VAL A 100 -0.13 -15.12 -1.41
C VAL A 100 1.06 -14.17 -1.46
N PHE A 101 1.92 -14.24 -0.45
CA PHE A 101 3.18 -13.51 -0.41
C PHE A 101 4.30 -14.43 -0.92
N ALA A 102 4.79 -14.16 -2.13
CA ALA A 102 5.73 -15.01 -2.83
C ALA A 102 7.17 -14.49 -2.71
N PHE A 103 8.05 -15.33 -2.16
CA PHE A 103 9.48 -15.05 -2.03
C PHE A 103 10.27 -15.95 -2.98
N THR A 104 10.48 -15.50 -4.21
CA THR A 104 11.04 -16.33 -5.30
C THR A 104 12.51 -16.08 -5.59
N THR A 105 13.07 -14.98 -5.09
CA THR A 105 14.45 -14.54 -5.39
C THR A 105 15.33 -14.66 -4.16
N ARG A 106 16.61 -15.03 -4.35
CA ARG A 106 17.60 -15.01 -3.26
C ARG A 106 17.94 -13.55 -2.92
N GLY A 107 17.99 -13.24 -1.63
CA GLY A 107 18.24 -11.88 -1.18
C GLY A 107 17.00 -10.98 -1.30
N PHE A 108 15.82 -11.54 -1.01
CA PHE A 108 14.59 -10.76 -0.87
C PHE A 108 14.73 -9.64 0.16
N GLY A 109 15.60 -9.84 1.16
CA GLY A 109 15.97 -8.87 2.18
C GLY A 109 15.04 -8.97 3.38
N ILE A 110 14.62 -7.85 3.98
CA ILE A 110 13.78 -7.89 5.20
C ILE A 110 12.44 -7.24 4.88
N ASP A 111 11.43 -8.08 4.67
CA ASP A 111 10.09 -7.65 4.30
C ASP A 111 9.16 -7.60 5.50
N THR A 112 8.23 -6.65 5.47
CA THR A 112 7.15 -6.51 6.42
C THR A 112 5.83 -6.82 5.73
N ILE A 113 5.16 -7.88 6.15
CA ILE A 113 3.78 -8.16 5.74
C ILE A 113 2.86 -7.42 6.72
N ARG A 114 1.96 -6.59 6.20
CA ARG A 114 0.91 -5.91 6.98
C ARG A 114 -0.41 -6.67 6.82
N ASP A 115 -1.46 -6.21 7.52
CA ASP A 115 -2.86 -6.69 7.47
C ASP A 115 -3.17 -8.17 7.72
N PHE A 116 -2.19 -8.99 8.12
CA PHE A 116 -2.43 -10.33 8.66
C PHE A 116 -3.13 -10.26 10.03
N THR A 117 -4.47 -10.30 10.03
CA THR A 117 -5.31 -10.43 11.24
C THR A 117 -6.27 -11.59 11.14
#